data_AF-A0A0C2X365-F1
#
_entry.id   AF-A0A0C2X365-F1
#
_cell.length_a   1.000
_cell.length_b   1.000
_cell.length_c   1.000
_cell.angle_alpha   90.00
_cell.angle_beta   90.00
_cell.angle_gamma   90.00
#
_symmetry.space_group_name_H-M   'P 1'
#
loop_
_entity.id
_entity.type
_entity.pdbx_description
1 polymer ?
#
loop_
_entity_poly.entity_id
_entity_poly.type
_entity_poly.pdbx_seq_one_letter_code
_entity_poly.pdbx_strand_id
1 'polypeptide(L)'
;LRSYPVPSFPTSPITIIDAVLATCAIQPQFAPVVCGQGFRKKEYIGAGVGTNNPIREVIAEAQLLYGGDANVASLLSLGNGHPGITTLSLSDGELGLSKVLWDIMNDCTQTAREVEQQIGTSGIYFRFSVEQGMQADHYDEIADPSWIVSQTESYIEDPVTHNKLSTFARNIDAAIQPISIIQLSTFICGSESV
;
A
#
# COMPACT_ATOMS: atom_id res chain seq x y z
N LEU A 1 12.55 -1.22 2.67
CA LEU A 1 13.66 -1.87 3.42
C LEU A 1 13.70 -3.34 3.01
N ARG A 2 14.88 -3.97 2.94
CA ARG A 2 15.02 -5.37 2.49
C ARG A 2 15.89 -6.15 3.46
N SER A 3 15.51 -7.39 3.75
CA SER A 3 16.27 -8.34 4.58
C SER A 3 17.07 -9.36 3.74
N TYR A 4 16.87 -9.37 2.42
CA TYR A 4 17.50 -10.28 1.47
C TYR A 4 18.46 -9.53 0.53
N PRO A 5 19.48 -10.21 -0.02
CA PRO A 5 20.40 -9.61 -0.98
C PRO A 5 19.72 -9.44 -2.34
N VAL A 6 20.08 -8.37 -3.05
CA VAL A 6 19.78 -8.17 -4.48
C VAL A 6 21.08 -7.84 -5.22
N PRO A 7 21.21 -8.15 -6.52
CA PRO A 7 22.47 -7.98 -7.26
C PRO A 7 23.11 -6.59 -7.12
N SER A 8 22.30 -5.55 -6.92
CA SER A 8 22.75 -4.16 -6.90
C SER A 8 22.98 -3.59 -5.49
N PHE A 9 22.62 -4.29 -4.40
CA PHE A 9 22.69 -3.71 -3.04
C PHE A 9 23.02 -4.73 -1.94
N PRO A 10 23.96 -4.41 -1.02
CA PRO A 10 24.25 -5.25 0.14
C PRO A 10 23.08 -5.28 1.13
N THR A 11 22.96 -6.40 1.87
CA THR A 11 21.93 -6.58 2.89
C THR A 11 22.06 -5.53 4.00
N SER A 12 20.91 -4.97 4.40
CA SER A 12 20.86 -4.03 5.52
C SER A 12 20.90 -4.81 6.84
N PRO A 13 21.76 -4.43 7.81
CA PRO A 13 21.80 -5.07 9.14
C PRO A 13 20.63 -4.64 10.04
N ILE A 14 19.54 -4.14 9.46
CA ILE A 14 18.39 -3.61 10.20
C ILE A 14 17.60 -4.76 10.83
N THR A 15 17.20 -4.60 12.08
CA THR A 15 16.32 -5.57 12.73
C THR A 15 14.89 -5.43 12.23
N ILE A 16 14.04 -6.45 12.44
CA ILE A 16 12.61 -6.37 12.09
C ILE A 16 11.94 -5.24 12.88
N ILE A 17 12.27 -5.09 14.17
CA ILE A 17 11.72 -4.03 15.02
C ILE A 17 12.12 -2.64 14.49
N ASP A 18 13.40 -2.44 14.18
CA ASP A 18 13.88 -1.19 13.60
C ASP A 18 13.21 -0.88 12.25
N ALA A 19 12.95 -1.89 11.43
CA ALA A 19 12.28 -1.72 10.15
C ALA A 19 10.80 -1.31 10.32
N VAL A 20 10.09 -1.94 11.27
CA VAL A 20 8.70 -1.58 11.60
C VAL A 20 8.64 -0.16 12.16
N LEU A 21 9.53 0.18 13.09
CA LEU A 21 9.61 1.54 13.65
C LEU A 21 9.92 2.57 12.54
N ALA A 22 10.88 2.27 11.67
CA ALA A 22 11.23 3.12 10.54
C ALA A 22 10.02 3.37 9.62
N THR A 23 9.17 2.37 9.35
CA THR A 23 7.96 2.56 8.54
C THR A 23 6.90 3.43 9.23
N CYS A 24 6.86 3.44 10.56
CA CYS A 24 5.92 4.23 11.35
C CYS A 24 6.41 5.65 11.67
N ALA A 25 7.66 6.00 11.34
CA ALA A 25 8.32 7.26 11.68
C ALA A 25 7.84 8.44 10.80
N ILE A 26 6.53 8.65 10.71
CA ILE A 26 5.89 9.63 9.84
C ILE A 26 5.87 10.98 10.56
N GLN A 27 6.55 11.97 9.97
CA GLN A 27 6.60 13.33 10.50
C GLN A 27 5.31 14.09 10.18
N PRO A 28 4.79 14.93 11.10
CA PRO A 28 5.35 15.30 12.40
C PRO A 28 4.90 14.38 13.57
N GLN A 29 4.12 13.34 13.30
CA GLN A 29 3.48 12.50 14.32
C GLN A 29 4.49 11.67 15.13
N PHE A 30 5.48 11.09 14.46
CA PHE A 30 6.45 10.17 15.06
C PHE A 30 7.87 10.52 14.63
N ALA A 31 8.76 10.70 15.61
CA ALA A 31 10.16 11.05 15.43
C ALA A 31 10.89 10.07 14.49
N PRO A 32 11.93 10.53 13.76
CA PRO A 32 12.79 9.65 12.96
C PRO A 32 13.40 8.54 13.82
N VAL A 33 13.66 7.39 13.20
CA VAL A 33 14.23 6.21 13.86
C VAL A 33 15.68 6.05 13.43
N VAL A 34 16.58 5.99 14.40
CA VAL A 34 18.02 5.81 14.15
C VAL A 34 18.39 4.34 14.34
N CYS A 35 18.77 3.68 13.25
CA CYS A 35 19.17 2.26 13.27
C CYS A 35 20.67 2.10 13.01
N GLY A 36 21.29 1.09 13.61
CA GLY A 36 22.71 0.76 13.46
C GLY A 36 23.61 1.27 14.59
N GLN A 37 24.91 0.98 14.49
CA GLN A 37 25.91 1.27 15.54
C GLN A 37 27.13 1.99 14.96
N GLY A 38 27.77 2.83 15.80
CA GLY A 38 28.94 3.61 15.43
C GLY A 38 28.76 4.43 14.15
N PHE A 39 29.71 4.34 13.22
CA PHE A 39 29.71 5.05 11.93
C PHE A 39 28.68 4.52 10.91
N ARG A 40 27.94 3.45 11.25
CA ARG A 40 26.90 2.87 10.38
C ARG A 40 25.48 3.28 10.77
N LYS A 41 25.34 4.23 11.71
CA LYS A 41 24.03 4.78 12.07
C LYS A 41 23.38 5.44 10.86
N LYS A 42 22.12 5.08 10.61
CA LYS A 42 21.27 5.71 9.59
C LYS A 42 19.98 6.15 10.26
N GLU A 43 19.54 7.34 9.91
CA GLU A 43 18.24 7.86 10.31
C GLU A 43 17.21 7.50 9.24
N TYR A 44 16.06 7.00 9.67
CA TYR A 44 14.95 6.61 8.84
C TYR A 44 13.72 7.43 9.19
N ILE A 45 13.02 7.85 8.15
CA ILE A 45 11.72 8.49 8.22
C ILE A 45 10.75 7.53 7.50
N GLY A 46 9.52 7.46 8.00
CA GLY A 46 8.45 6.70 7.38
C GLY A 46 8.23 7.12 5.94
N ALA A 47 7.49 6.29 5.19
CA ALA A 47 7.07 6.61 3.85
C ALA A 47 6.44 8.02 3.83
N GLY A 48 7.02 8.92 3.03
CA GLY A 48 6.49 10.27 2.89
C GLY A 48 5.14 10.25 2.18
N VAL A 49 4.43 11.37 2.25
CA VAL A 49 3.30 11.65 1.32
C VAL A 49 3.80 11.42 -0.11
N GLY A 50 3.22 10.47 -0.84
CA GLY A 50 3.66 10.05 -2.17
C GLY A 50 3.98 8.56 -2.31
N THR A 51 4.09 7.79 -1.22
CA THR A 51 4.68 6.44 -1.23
C THR A 51 3.95 5.41 -0.35
N ASN A 52 2.72 5.69 0.10
CA ASN A 52 2.05 4.81 1.08
C ASN A 52 1.33 3.60 0.46
N ASN A 53 1.24 3.54 -0.88
CA ASN A 53 0.86 2.33 -1.60
C ASN A 53 2.07 1.76 -2.36
N PRO A 54 2.74 0.73 -1.83
CA PRO A 54 4.05 0.27 -2.33
C PRO A 54 3.95 -0.57 -3.61
N ILE A 55 2.83 -0.52 -4.33
CA ILE A 55 2.54 -1.45 -5.43
C ILE A 55 3.55 -1.34 -6.57
N ARG A 56 4.04 -0.14 -6.87
CA ARG A 56 5.05 0.10 -7.91
C ARG A 56 6.41 -0.43 -7.47
N GLU A 57 6.77 -0.19 -6.20
CA GLU A 57 8.00 -0.68 -5.57
C GLU A 57 8.02 -2.20 -5.50
N VAL A 58 6.89 -2.84 -5.19
CA VAL A 58 6.75 -4.31 -5.14
C VAL A 58 7.00 -4.92 -6.52
N ILE A 59 6.51 -4.32 -7.59
CA ILE A 59 6.69 -4.83 -8.97
C ILE A 59 8.13 -4.63 -9.43
N ALA A 60 8.71 -3.46 -9.18
CA ALA A 60 10.13 -3.20 -9.45
C ALA A 60 11.03 -4.18 -8.69
N GLU A 61 10.70 -4.46 -7.43
CA GLU A 61 11.43 -5.41 -6.60
C GLU A 61 11.32 -6.84 -7.11
N ALA A 62 10.11 -7.25 -7.51
CA ALA A 62 9.88 -8.56 -8.10
C ALA A 62 10.70 -8.73 -9.40
N GLN A 63 10.81 -7.68 -10.22
CA GLN A 63 11.65 -7.70 -11.42
C GLN A 63 13.12 -7.90 -11.08
N LEU A 64 13.62 -7.23 -10.03
CA LEU A 64 15.01 -7.38 -9.57
C LEU A 64 15.31 -8.77 -9.02
N LEU A 65 14.34 -9.41 -8.35
CA LEU A 65 14.51 -10.72 -7.71
C LEU A 65 14.32 -11.90 -8.65
N TYR A 66 13.27 -11.86 -9.47
CA TYR A 66 12.83 -13.00 -10.27
C TYR A 66 13.15 -12.85 -11.76
N GLY A 67 13.59 -11.66 -12.19
CA GLY A 67 13.79 -11.33 -13.59
C GLY A 67 12.50 -10.94 -14.30
N GLY A 68 12.64 -10.26 -15.44
CA GLY A 68 11.49 -9.74 -16.20
C GLY A 68 10.59 -10.82 -16.79
N ASP A 69 11.15 -12.00 -17.11
CA ASP A 69 10.43 -13.11 -17.74
C ASP A 69 9.66 -13.98 -16.75
N ALA A 70 9.81 -13.73 -15.45
CA ALA A 70 9.03 -14.43 -14.43
C ALA A 70 7.54 -14.05 -14.55
N ASN A 71 6.69 -15.04 -14.29
CA ASN A 71 5.26 -14.94 -14.46
C ASN A 71 4.58 -14.55 -13.13
N VAL A 72 3.60 -13.65 -13.22
CA VAL A 72 2.74 -13.23 -12.10
C VAL A 72 1.34 -13.77 -12.32
N ALA A 73 0.89 -14.62 -11.39
CA ALA A 73 -0.46 -15.19 -11.42
C ALA A 73 -1.51 -14.21 -10.86
N SER A 74 -1.14 -13.43 -9.86
CA SER A 74 -2.05 -12.47 -9.22
C SER A 74 -1.26 -11.40 -8.48
N LEU A 75 -1.80 -10.19 -8.43
CA LEU A 75 -1.27 -9.03 -7.74
C LEU A 75 -2.33 -8.48 -6.77
N LEU A 76 -2.11 -8.71 -5.48
CA LEU A 76 -3.01 -8.30 -4.41
C LEU A 76 -2.55 -6.97 -3.79
N SER A 77 -3.46 -6.01 -3.69
CA SER A 77 -3.26 -4.73 -3.00
C SER A 77 -4.33 -4.56 -1.93
N LEU A 78 -3.94 -4.30 -0.68
CA LEU A 78 -4.86 -4.05 0.43
C LEU A 78 -4.78 -2.58 0.85
N GLY A 79 -5.93 -1.92 0.92
CA GLY A 79 -6.09 -0.56 1.43
C GLY A 79 -6.63 -0.56 2.86
N ASN A 80 -6.41 0.54 3.57
CA ASN A 80 -6.91 0.78 4.92
C ASN A 80 -8.28 1.49 4.94
N GLY A 81 -9.00 1.46 3.81
CA GLY A 81 -10.29 2.13 3.64
C GLY A 81 -10.20 3.48 2.94
N HIS A 82 -11.35 3.98 2.48
CA HIS A 82 -11.50 5.29 1.86
C HIS A 82 -12.00 6.30 2.90
N PRO A 83 -11.35 7.48 3.06
CA PRO A 83 -11.74 8.47 4.07
C PRO A 83 -13.09 9.16 3.80
N GLY A 84 -13.72 8.89 2.65
CA GLY A 84 -14.93 9.58 2.20
C GLY A 84 -14.68 10.99 1.67
N ILE A 85 -15.75 11.68 1.26
CA ILE A 85 -15.69 13.09 0.86
C ILE A 85 -15.71 13.94 2.12
N THR A 86 -14.54 14.24 2.70
CA THR A 86 -14.47 15.14 3.85
C THR A 86 -14.68 16.59 3.40
N THR A 87 -15.76 17.24 3.84
CA THR A 87 -15.82 18.71 3.80
C THR A 87 -14.99 19.25 4.95
N LEU A 88 -13.80 19.76 4.64
CA LEU A 88 -12.86 20.34 5.60
C LEU A 88 -13.51 21.52 6.36
N SER A 89 -14.08 21.24 7.53
CA SER A 89 -14.44 22.27 8.50
C SER A 89 -13.19 22.63 9.30
N LEU A 90 -12.57 23.75 8.93
CA LEU A 90 -11.34 24.32 9.51
C LEU A 90 -11.58 24.94 10.91
N SER A 91 -12.15 24.18 11.84
CA SER A 91 -12.35 24.65 13.22
C SER A 91 -12.02 23.55 14.23
N ASP A 92 -10.74 23.33 14.51
CA ASP A 92 -10.13 23.55 15.82
C ASP A 92 -8.65 23.14 15.79
N GLY A 93 -7.83 23.67 16.70
CA GLY A 93 -6.36 23.72 16.71
C GLY A 93 -5.52 22.41 16.66
N GLU A 94 -6.07 21.26 16.27
CA GLU A 94 -5.37 19.96 16.08
C GLU A 94 -5.01 19.65 14.61
N LEU A 95 -5.06 20.67 13.74
CA LEU A 95 -4.98 20.58 12.27
C LEU A 95 -3.73 19.89 11.66
N GLY A 96 -2.65 19.70 12.42
CA GLY A 96 -1.38 19.18 11.90
C GLY A 96 -1.37 17.66 11.68
N LEU A 97 -1.88 16.89 12.66
CA LEU A 97 -1.86 15.42 12.59
C LEU A 97 -2.91 14.92 11.60
N SER A 98 -4.11 15.52 11.61
CA SER A 98 -5.20 15.20 10.70
C SER A 98 -4.84 15.48 9.25
N LYS A 99 -4.21 16.63 8.95
CA LYS A 99 -3.77 16.97 7.59
C LYS A 99 -2.78 15.96 7.02
N VAL A 100 -1.78 15.57 7.81
CA VAL A 100 -0.73 14.64 7.34
C VAL A 100 -1.32 13.24 7.09
N LEU A 101 -2.20 12.76 7.96
CA LEU A 101 -2.92 11.50 7.73
C LEU A 101 -3.78 11.58 6.46
N TRP A 102 -4.45 12.71 6.25
CA TRP A 102 -5.28 12.94 5.07
C TRP A 102 -4.45 12.93 3.79
N ASP A 103 -3.31 13.63 3.79
CA ASP A 103 -2.36 13.66 2.66
C ASP A 103 -1.86 12.23 2.32
N ILE A 104 -1.54 11.43 3.34
CA ILE A 104 -1.14 10.02 3.21
C ILE A 104 -2.26 9.16 2.61
N MET A 105 -3.48 9.27 3.14
CA MET A 105 -4.64 8.50 2.66
C MET A 105 -4.99 8.85 1.22
N ASN A 106 -4.95 10.15 0.88
CA ASN A 106 -5.25 10.63 -0.46
C ASN A 106 -4.19 10.13 -1.46
N ASP A 107 -2.92 10.15 -1.08
CA ASP A 107 -1.82 9.61 -1.87
C ASP A 107 -1.96 8.09 -2.14
N CYS A 108 -2.23 7.30 -1.10
CA CYS A 108 -2.54 5.87 -1.23
C CYS A 108 -3.64 5.60 -2.26
N THR A 109 -4.71 6.37 -2.17
CA THR A 109 -5.89 6.26 -3.02
C THR A 109 -5.58 6.70 -4.45
N GLN A 110 -4.78 7.75 -4.63
CA GLN A 110 -4.35 8.22 -5.94
C GLN A 110 -3.52 7.16 -6.67
N THR A 111 -2.47 6.65 -6.03
CA THR A 111 -1.62 5.60 -6.59
C THR A 111 -2.44 4.35 -6.93
N ALA A 112 -3.38 3.98 -6.06
CA ALA A 112 -4.28 2.86 -6.31
C ALA A 112 -5.14 3.05 -7.56
N ARG A 113 -5.73 4.24 -7.75
CA ARG A 113 -6.57 4.55 -8.92
C ARG A 113 -5.76 4.52 -10.21
N GLU A 114 -4.55 5.07 -10.21
CA GLU A 114 -3.68 5.05 -11.38
C GLU A 114 -3.32 3.62 -11.79
N VAL A 115 -2.95 2.78 -10.81
CA VAL A 115 -2.61 1.38 -11.07
C VAL A 115 -3.84 0.58 -11.51
N GLU A 116 -5.00 0.81 -10.92
CA GLU A 116 -6.26 0.22 -11.38
C GLU A 116 -6.57 0.63 -12.84
N GLN A 117 -6.31 1.86 -13.25
CA GLN A 117 -6.46 2.30 -14.64
C GLN A 117 -5.45 1.63 -15.58
N GLN A 118 -4.22 1.44 -15.12
CA GLN A 118 -3.13 0.87 -15.92
C GLN A 118 -3.27 -0.65 -16.12
N ILE A 119 -3.66 -1.38 -15.07
CA ILE A 119 -3.65 -2.85 -15.05
C ILE A 119 -4.94 -3.50 -14.54
N GLY A 120 -6.00 -2.75 -14.22
CA GLY A 120 -7.27 -3.33 -13.74
C GLY A 120 -7.93 -4.28 -14.74
N THR A 121 -7.74 -4.03 -16.05
CA THR A 121 -8.27 -4.88 -17.13
C THR A 121 -7.43 -6.14 -17.38
N SER A 122 -6.26 -6.27 -16.75
CA SER A 122 -5.37 -7.43 -16.91
C SER A 122 -5.95 -8.73 -16.34
N GLY A 123 -6.95 -8.62 -15.45
CA GLY A 123 -7.54 -9.76 -14.77
C GLY A 123 -6.67 -10.37 -13.66
N ILE A 124 -5.46 -9.84 -13.42
CA ILE A 124 -4.56 -10.31 -12.36
C ILE A 124 -4.44 -9.33 -11.18
N TYR A 125 -4.89 -8.08 -11.34
CA TYR A 125 -4.84 -7.08 -10.28
C TYR A 125 -6.11 -7.11 -9.42
N PHE A 126 -5.93 -7.25 -8.11
CA PHE A 126 -7.02 -7.25 -7.14
C PHE A 126 -6.71 -6.28 -6.01
N ARG A 127 -7.40 -5.14 -6.01
CA ARG A 127 -7.42 -4.24 -4.86
C ARG A 127 -8.64 -4.44 -3.98
N PHE A 128 -8.41 -4.58 -2.68
CA PHE A 128 -9.45 -4.59 -1.65
C PHE A 128 -9.22 -3.40 -0.71
N SER A 129 -10.24 -2.58 -0.53
CA SER A 129 -10.22 -1.40 0.33
C SER A 129 -11.66 -1.09 0.71
N VAL A 130 -11.91 -0.83 2.00
CA VAL A 130 -13.26 -0.53 2.50
C VAL A 130 -13.67 0.87 2.06
N GLU A 131 -14.53 0.97 1.04
CA GLU A 131 -14.89 2.27 0.41
C GLU A 131 -15.84 3.12 1.25
N GLN A 132 -16.64 2.50 2.12
CA GLN A 132 -17.61 3.15 3.01
C GLN A 132 -17.53 2.46 4.37
N GLY A 133 -17.57 3.24 5.46
CA GLY A 133 -17.51 2.75 6.85
C GLY A 133 -16.25 3.13 7.63
N MET A 134 -15.20 3.59 6.92
CA MET A 134 -13.91 4.00 7.50
C MET A 134 -13.63 5.50 7.32
N GLN A 135 -14.68 6.32 7.16
CA GLN A 135 -14.54 7.76 6.93
C GLN A 135 -14.03 8.50 8.18
N ALA A 136 -13.41 9.66 7.94
CA ALA A 136 -12.77 10.46 8.98
C ALA A 136 -13.72 10.92 10.12
N ASP A 137 -15.02 10.98 9.86
CA ASP A 137 -16.04 11.35 10.87
C ASP A 137 -16.17 10.30 12.00
N HIS A 138 -15.59 9.11 11.81
CA HIS A 138 -15.59 8.00 12.75
C HIS A 138 -14.24 7.81 13.47
N TYR A 139 -13.39 8.85 13.58
CA TYR A 139 -12.03 8.71 14.11
C TYR A 139 -11.96 8.07 15.51
N ASP A 140 -12.90 8.43 16.40
CA ASP A 140 -13.02 7.83 17.74
C ASP A 140 -13.46 6.36 17.69
N GLU A 141 -14.20 5.95 16.65
CA GLU A 141 -14.67 4.58 16.44
C GLU A 141 -13.63 3.72 15.72
N ILE A 142 -12.74 4.30 14.92
CA ILE A 142 -11.58 3.61 14.31
C ILE A 142 -10.60 3.12 15.40
N ALA A 143 -10.59 3.76 16.58
CA ALA A 143 -9.82 3.27 17.73
C ALA A 143 -10.44 2.01 18.39
N ASP A 144 -11.69 1.67 18.07
CA ASP A 144 -12.36 0.45 18.53
C ASP A 144 -12.14 -0.70 17.52
N PRO A 145 -11.38 -1.76 17.89
CA PRO A 145 -11.20 -2.93 17.03
C PRO A 145 -12.51 -3.58 16.61
N SER A 146 -13.56 -3.49 17.43
CA SER A 146 -14.86 -4.09 17.17
C SER A 146 -15.53 -3.44 15.95
N TRP A 147 -15.43 -2.12 15.83
CA TRP A 147 -15.92 -1.37 14.67
C TRP A 147 -15.20 -1.79 13.39
N ILE A 148 -13.87 -1.85 13.42
CA ILE A 148 -13.05 -2.28 12.28
C ILE A 148 -13.47 -3.67 11.79
N VAL A 149 -13.70 -4.60 12.73
CA VAL A 149 -14.17 -5.95 12.41
C VAL A 149 -15.53 -5.89 11.70
N SER A 150 -16.51 -5.19 12.27
CA SER A 150 -17.85 -5.10 11.68
C SER A 150 -17.85 -4.45 10.28
N GLN A 151 -17.06 -3.39 10.07
CA GLN A 151 -16.93 -2.76 8.75
C GLN A 151 -16.26 -3.71 7.74
N THR A 152 -15.25 -4.45 8.17
CA THR A 152 -14.56 -5.44 7.33
C THR A 152 -15.48 -6.60 6.96
N GLU A 153 -16.27 -7.11 7.91
CA GLU A 153 -17.27 -8.17 7.67
C GLU A 153 -18.30 -7.70 6.64
N SER A 154 -18.90 -6.52 6.85
CA SER A 154 -19.86 -5.96 5.91
C SER A 154 -19.26 -5.74 4.52
N TYR A 155 -18.00 -5.29 4.44
CA TYR A 155 -17.29 -5.13 3.18
C TYR A 155 -17.08 -6.46 2.44
N ILE A 156 -16.74 -7.54 3.15
CA ILE A 156 -16.52 -8.87 2.56
C ILE A 156 -17.84 -9.54 2.14
N GLU A 157 -18.92 -9.27 2.88
CA GLU A 157 -20.28 -9.77 2.57
C GLU A 157 -20.93 -9.05 1.39
N ASP A 158 -20.46 -7.85 1.03
CA ASP A 158 -20.92 -7.16 -0.17
C ASP A 158 -20.79 -8.07 -1.41
N PRO A 159 -21.86 -8.25 -2.21
CA PRO A 159 -21.83 -9.17 -3.34
C PRO A 159 -20.73 -8.87 -4.37
N VAL A 160 -20.38 -7.60 -4.60
CA VAL A 160 -19.33 -7.23 -5.55
C VAL A 160 -17.97 -7.64 -5.01
N THR A 161 -17.69 -7.32 -3.75
CA THR A 161 -16.44 -7.72 -3.08
C THR A 161 -16.31 -9.23 -2.96
N HIS A 162 -17.38 -9.92 -2.56
CA HIS A 162 -17.39 -11.38 -2.44
C HIS A 162 -17.08 -12.07 -3.77
N ASN A 163 -17.67 -11.59 -4.87
CA ASN A 163 -17.40 -12.10 -6.21
C ASN A 163 -15.96 -11.81 -6.66
N LYS A 164 -15.42 -10.63 -6.34
CA LYS A 164 -14.03 -10.27 -6.60
C LYS A 164 -13.05 -11.17 -5.83
N LEU A 165 -13.31 -11.43 -4.55
CA LEU A 165 -12.56 -12.35 -3.69
C LEU A 165 -12.59 -13.78 -4.26
N SER A 166 -13.76 -14.26 -4.68
CA SER A 166 -13.92 -15.58 -5.28
C SER A 166 -13.12 -15.70 -6.59
N THR A 167 -13.10 -14.64 -7.40
CA THR A 167 -12.30 -14.58 -8.63
C THR A 167 -10.81 -14.61 -8.32
N PHE A 168 -10.36 -13.85 -7.32
CA PHE A 168 -8.98 -13.86 -6.84
C PHE A 168 -8.55 -15.26 -6.37
N ALA A 169 -9.36 -15.92 -5.54
CA ALA A 169 -9.08 -17.27 -5.05
C ALA A 169 -8.94 -18.27 -6.20
N ARG A 170 -9.85 -18.23 -7.17
CA ARG A 170 -9.78 -19.08 -8.38
C ARG A 170 -8.52 -18.80 -9.19
N ASN A 171 -8.09 -17.54 -9.32
CA ASN A 171 -6.89 -17.20 -10.08
C ASN A 171 -5.61 -17.75 -9.44
N ILE A 172 -5.54 -17.80 -8.10
CA ILE A 172 -4.44 -18.46 -7.38
C ILE A 172 -4.41 -19.95 -7.71
N ASP A 173 -5.56 -20.60 -7.72
CA ASP A 173 -5.66 -22.06 -7.93
C ASP A 173 -5.44 -22.47 -9.39
N ALA A 174 -5.87 -21.64 -10.34
CA ALA A 174 -6.03 -22.06 -11.73
C ALA A 174 -4.83 -21.76 -12.65
N ALA A 175 -3.76 -21.10 -12.17
CA ALA A 175 -2.61 -20.71 -12.99
C ALA A 175 -3.00 -20.05 -14.34
N ILE A 176 -4.07 -19.26 -14.35
CA ILE A 176 -4.63 -18.68 -15.59
C ILE A 176 -3.85 -17.41 -15.96
N GLN A 177 -3.43 -17.35 -17.23
CA GLN A 177 -2.86 -16.19 -17.93
C GLN A 177 -1.71 -15.51 -17.17
N PRO A 178 -0.54 -16.18 -17.06
CA PRO A 178 0.64 -15.54 -16.50
C PRO A 178 1.04 -14.32 -17.32
N ILE A 179 1.01 -13.14 -16.69
CA ILE A 179 1.60 -11.93 -17.25
C ILE A 179 3.02 -11.85 -16.71
N SER A 180 3.99 -11.57 -17.59
CA SER A 180 5.37 -11.46 -17.14
C SER A 180 5.60 -10.16 -16.37
N ILE A 181 6.56 -10.17 -15.45
CA ILE A 181 6.88 -8.98 -14.65
C ILE A 181 7.27 -7.80 -15.56
N ILE A 182 7.93 -8.04 -16.69
CA ILE A 182 8.27 -6.98 -17.65
C ILE A 182 7.03 -6.36 -18.32
N GLN A 183 5.99 -7.16 -18.60
CA GLN A 183 4.72 -6.65 -19.11
C GLN A 183 4.03 -5.77 -18.06
N LEU A 184 3.96 -6.24 -16.80
CA LEU A 184 3.45 -5.45 -15.68
C LEU A 184 4.20 -4.12 -15.51
N SER A 185 5.53 -4.16 -15.57
CA SER A 185 6.37 -2.97 -15.43
C SER A 185 6.13 -1.98 -16.58
N THR A 186 5.90 -2.47 -17.79
CA THR A 186 5.60 -1.64 -18.96
C THR A 186 4.25 -0.90 -18.80
N PHE A 187 3.22 -1.59 -18.31
CA PHE A 187 1.91 -0.97 -18.06
C PHE A 187 1.98 0.16 -17.02
N ILE A 188 2.89 0.02 -16.06
CA ILE A 188 3.02 0.92 -14.92
C ILE A 188 3.93 2.12 -15.24
N CYS A 189 4.97 1.92 -16.07
CA CYS A 189 5.96 2.93 -16.42
C CYS A 189 5.57 3.75 -17.67
N GLY A 190 4.66 3.24 -18.51
CA GLY A 190 4.23 3.91 -19.75
C GLY A 190 3.45 5.23 -19.60
N SER A 191 3.22 5.73 -18.39
CA SER A 191 2.52 7.00 -18.13
C SER A 191 3.43 8.21 -17.90
N GLU A 192 4.75 8.06 -17.87
CA GLU A 192 5.70 9.18 -17.71
C GLU A 192 6.17 9.79 -19.04
N SER A 193 5.39 9.66 -20.12
CA SER A 193 5.79 10.14 -21.45
C SER A 193 4.62 10.73 -22.24
N VAL A 194 4.02 11.83 -21.75
CA VAL A 194 3.34 12.85 -22.58
C VAL A 194 3.53 14.22 -21.94
#